data_AF-A0A2E9A3N0-F1
#
_entry.id   AF-A0A2E9A3N0-F1
#
_cell.length_a   1.000
_cell.length_b   1.000
_cell.length_c   1.000
_cell.angle_alpha   90.00
_cell.angle_beta   90.00
_cell.angle_gamma   90.00
#
_symmetry.space_group_name_H-M   'P 1'
#
loop_
_entity.id
_entity.type
_entity.pdbx_description
1 polymer ?
#
loop_
_entity_poly.entity_id
_entity_poly.type
_entity_poly.pdbx_seq_one_letter_code
_entity_poly.pdbx_strand_id
1 'polypeptide(L)'
;MLNSSTELYFLMISILIAYLLGSVPIADRVSRRRGIDIFSKGTGLAGATNVRKEVGFKSSIVVVAGDTLKGILAILVAQKFGVSGYWILIPAFAAITGHWKSIFTNFRGGDGLIVLGGIIVALFDVLGVISITFAMIIALGGQKLFYSSLMSIVAGTSSLVVLCAIFEDTLTFKLAISVVVLSTMVLIHALKGHSKRNKSKPSDPQLQSEAQTL
;
A
#
# COMPACT_ATOMS: atom_id res chain seq x y z
N MET A 1 13.42 -16.05 -19.09
CA MET A 1 12.39 -17.08 -19.31
C MET A 1 12.51 -18.05 -18.14
N LEU A 2 11.42 -18.33 -17.41
CA LEU A 2 11.41 -19.35 -16.35
C LEU A 2 11.42 -20.71 -17.06
N ASN A 3 12.58 -21.34 -17.20
CA ASN A 3 12.75 -22.54 -18.03
C ASN A 3 12.96 -23.82 -17.22
N SER A 4 13.04 -23.71 -15.90
CA SER A 4 13.12 -24.86 -14.99
C SER A 4 11.90 -24.93 -14.07
N SER A 5 11.39 -26.14 -13.83
CA SER A 5 10.30 -26.39 -12.88
C SER A 5 10.58 -25.78 -11.50
N THR A 6 11.84 -25.79 -11.07
CA THR A 6 12.33 -25.16 -9.83
C THR A 6 12.05 -23.65 -9.75
N GLU A 7 12.27 -22.90 -10.83
CA GLU A 7 12.01 -21.45 -10.83
C GLU A 7 10.50 -21.14 -10.71
N LEU A 8 9.66 -21.97 -11.31
CA LEU A 8 8.21 -21.85 -11.16
C LEU A 8 7.77 -22.13 -9.71
N TYR A 9 8.33 -23.17 -9.07
CA TYR A 9 8.07 -23.44 -7.65
C TYR A 9 8.49 -22.27 -6.76
N PHE A 10 9.67 -21.70 -6.98
CA PHE A 10 10.14 -20.53 -6.23
C PHE A 10 9.28 -19.29 -6.45
N LEU A 11 8.77 -19.07 -7.66
CA LEU A 11 7.80 -18.02 -7.92
C LEU A 11 6.51 -18.24 -7.14
N MET A 12 5.94 -19.45 -7.15
CA MET A 12 4.71 -19.77 -6.41
C MET A 12 4.88 -19.59 -4.90
N ILE A 13 6.01 -20.06 -4.34
CA ILE A 13 6.35 -19.88 -2.93
C ILE A 13 6.48 -18.37 -2.60
N SER A 14 7.13 -17.60 -3.47
CA SER A 14 7.28 -16.15 -3.30
C SER A 14 5.94 -15.43 -3.31
N ILE A 15 5.01 -15.83 -4.19
CA ILE A 15 3.64 -15.29 -4.24
C ILE A 15 2.91 -15.56 -2.92
N LEU A 16 2.97 -16.80 -2.43
CA LEU A 16 2.31 -17.19 -1.19
C LEU A 16 2.87 -16.40 0.00
N ILE A 17 4.19 -16.34 0.13
CA ILE A 17 4.85 -15.61 1.23
C ILE A 17 4.53 -14.12 1.14
N ALA A 18 4.62 -13.52 -0.04
CA ALA A 18 4.29 -12.12 -0.24
C ALA A 18 2.84 -11.81 0.16
N TYR A 19 1.87 -12.65 -0.23
CA TYR A 19 0.47 -12.51 0.19
C TYR A 19 0.31 -12.59 1.72
N LEU A 20 0.97 -13.56 2.36
CA LEU A 20 0.90 -13.72 3.82
C LEU A 20 1.55 -12.53 4.57
N LEU A 21 2.70 -12.05 4.10
CA LEU A 21 3.35 -10.85 4.62
C LEU A 21 2.45 -9.62 4.46
N GLY A 22 1.89 -9.42 3.27
CA GLY A 22 0.95 -8.35 2.98
C GLY A 22 -0.30 -8.39 3.87
N SER A 23 -0.76 -9.60 4.19
CA SER A 23 -1.95 -9.85 5.01
C SER A 23 -1.78 -9.49 6.48
N VAL A 24 -0.56 -9.30 7.00
CA VAL A 24 -0.35 -9.02 8.43
C VAL A 24 -1.13 -7.75 8.85
N PRO A 25 -2.11 -7.85 9.79
CA PRO A 25 -3.07 -6.78 10.04
C PRO A 25 -2.57 -5.81 11.12
N ILE A 26 -1.49 -5.09 10.83
CA ILE A 26 -0.82 -4.20 11.80
C ILE A 26 -1.77 -3.10 12.29
N ALA A 27 -2.48 -2.43 11.37
CA ALA A 27 -3.44 -1.38 11.70
C ALA A 27 -4.56 -1.88 12.62
N ASP A 28 -5.16 -3.04 12.34
CA ASP A 28 -6.18 -3.64 13.20
C ASP A 28 -5.62 -3.95 14.59
N ARG A 29 -4.45 -4.60 14.67
CA ARG A 29 -3.83 -4.98 15.94
C ARG A 29 -3.50 -3.78 16.82
N VAL A 30 -2.93 -2.71 16.24
CA VAL A 30 -2.59 -1.50 16.99
C VAL A 30 -3.86 -0.73 17.40
N SER A 31 -4.90 -0.73 16.56
CA SER A 31 -6.18 -0.06 16.87
C SER A 31 -6.94 -0.80 17.99
N ARG A 32 -7.00 -2.13 17.94
CA ARG A 32 -7.65 -2.95 18.99
C ARG A 32 -6.99 -2.80 20.35
N ARG A 33 -5.67 -2.62 20.41
CA ARG A 33 -4.94 -2.30 21.66
C ARG A 33 -5.37 -0.98 22.30
N ARG A 34 -6.04 -0.11 21.52
CA ARG A 34 -6.63 1.15 21.98
C ARG A 34 -8.15 1.05 22.16
N GLY A 35 -8.73 -0.15 22.09
CA GLY A 35 -10.17 -0.37 22.18
C GLY A 35 -10.94 0.05 20.93
N ILE A 36 -10.27 0.29 19.80
CA ILE A 36 -10.89 0.81 18.57
C ILE A 36 -10.91 -0.28 17.49
N ASP A 37 -12.09 -0.56 16.95
CA ASP A 37 -12.22 -1.33 15.71
C ASP A 37 -12.04 -0.40 14.51
N ILE A 38 -10.91 -0.50 13.81
CA ILE A 38 -10.58 0.41 12.71
C ILE A 38 -11.53 0.27 11.51
N PHE A 39 -12.16 -0.90 11.35
CA PHE A 39 -13.09 -1.17 10.26
C PHE A 39 -14.47 -0.51 10.46
N SER A 40 -14.79 -0.07 11.69
CA SER A 40 -16.03 0.63 12.01
C SER A 40 -15.86 2.16 12.12
N LYS A 41 -14.63 2.67 12.02
CA LYS A 41 -14.30 4.10 12.20
C LYS A 41 -13.78 4.75 10.91
N GLY A 42 -14.02 6.06 10.79
CA GLY A 42 -13.53 6.90 9.70
C GLY A 42 -13.86 6.38 8.30
N THR A 43 -12.82 6.02 7.53
CA THR A 43 -12.97 5.45 6.17
C THR A 43 -13.38 3.97 6.17
N GLY A 44 -13.30 3.29 7.31
CA GLY A 44 -13.49 1.85 7.44
C GLY A 44 -12.37 1.00 6.84
N LEU A 45 -11.30 1.64 6.35
CA LEU A 45 -10.09 0.97 5.87
C LEU A 45 -9.02 0.96 6.96
N ALA A 46 -8.26 -0.12 7.03
CA ALA A 46 -7.14 -0.28 7.94
C ALA A 46 -5.86 0.42 7.42
N GLY A 47 -5.99 1.64 6.89
CA GLY A 47 -4.90 2.45 6.35
C GLY A 47 -4.31 3.44 7.35
N ALA A 48 -3.05 3.83 7.16
CA ALA A 48 -2.32 4.73 8.06
C ALA A 48 -3.04 6.08 8.30
N THR A 49 -3.63 6.66 7.26
CA THR A 49 -4.39 7.92 7.37
C THR A 49 -5.62 7.78 8.26
N ASN A 50 -6.34 6.65 8.16
CA ASN A 50 -7.51 6.39 9.01
C ASN A 50 -7.07 6.17 10.46
N VAL A 51 -6.03 5.37 10.68
CA VAL A 51 -5.46 5.14 12.02
C VAL A 51 -4.97 6.46 12.64
N ARG A 52 -4.36 7.36 11.86
CA ARG A 52 -3.94 8.68 12.35
C ARG A 52 -5.13 9.50 12.87
N LYS A 53 -6.25 9.49 12.16
CA LYS A 53 -7.45 10.26 12.50
C LYS A 53 -8.24 9.65 13.66
N GLU A 54 -8.42 8.33 13.67
CA GLU A 54 -9.32 7.64 14.59
C GLU A 54 -8.62 7.12 15.85
N VAL A 55 -7.33 6.78 15.78
CA VAL A 55 -6.57 6.14 16.89
C VAL A 55 -5.46 7.05 17.42
N GLY A 56 -4.78 7.77 16.52
CA GLY A 56 -3.80 8.79 16.87
C GLY A 56 -2.45 8.63 16.15
N PHE A 57 -1.64 9.69 16.24
CA PHE A 57 -0.40 9.84 15.48
C PHE A 57 0.64 8.74 15.78
N LYS A 58 0.87 8.41 17.07
CA LYS A 58 1.82 7.36 17.46
C LYS A 58 1.46 6.00 16.86
N SER A 59 0.17 5.64 16.89
CA SER A 59 -0.33 4.41 16.26
C SER A 59 -0.13 4.41 14.74
N SER A 60 -0.35 5.58 14.10
CA SER A 60 -0.15 5.69 12.65
C SER A 60 1.31 5.50 12.23
N ILE A 61 2.29 5.93 13.03
CA ILE A 61 3.72 5.70 12.74
C ILE A 61 4.03 4.20 12.74
N VAL A 62 3.51 3.44 13.72
CA VAL A 62 3.70 1.98 13.78
C VAL A 62 3.09 1.29 12.56
N VAL A 63 1.91 1.74 12.11
CA VAL A 63 1.27 1.22 10.90
C VAL A 63 2.09 1.55 9.67
N VAL A 64 2.58 2.78 9.53
CA VAL A 64 3.44 3.16 8.39
C VAL A 64 4.68 2.28 8.37
N ALA A 65 5.41 2.19 9.47
CA ALA A 65 6.63 1.39 9.56
C ALA A 65 6.38 -0.08 9.22
N GLY A 66 5.34 -0.69 9.80
CA GLY A 66 5.05 -2.10 9.56
C GLY A 66 4.51 -2.38 8.16
N ASP A 67 3.68 -1.50 7.60
CA ASP A 67 3.14 -1.66 6.25
C ASP A 67 4.19 -1.40 5.17
N THR A 68 5.16 -0.51 5.42
CA THR A 68 6.34 -0.37 4.56
C THR A 68 7.21 -1.62 4.65
N LEU A 69 7.47 -2.11 5.86
CA LEU A 69 8.31 -3.28 6.09
C LEU A 69 7.78 -4.52 5.39
N LYS A 70 6.47 -4.82 5.47
CA LYS A 70 5.92 -5.98 4.76
C LYS A 70 6.03 -5.86 3.23
N GLY A 71 5.92 -4.65 2.69
CA GLY A 71 6.15 -4.39 1.27
C GLY A 71 7.59 -4.67 0.87
N ILE A 72 8.55 -4.18 1.67
CA ILE A 72 9.98 -4.44 1.49
C ILE A 72 10.27 -5.94 1.57
N LEU A 73 9.82 -6.60 2.63
CA LEU A 73 10.06 -8.02 2.87
C LEU A 73 9.47 -8.90 1.75
N ALA A 74 8.32 -8.54 1.19
CA ALA A 74 7.74 -9.27 0.07
C ALA A 74 8.67 -9.30 -1.15
N ILE A 75 9.35 -8.19 -1.44
CA ILE A 75 10.31 -8.09 -2.56
C ILE A 75 11.61 -8.78 -2.23
N LEU A 76 12.20 -8.52 -1.06
CA LEU A 76 13.49 -9.11 -0.66
C LEU A 76 13.41 -10.63 -0.59
N VAL A 77 12.30 -11.18 -0.08
CA VAL A 77 12.09 -12.64 -0.06
C VAL A 77 11.99 -13.19 -1.47
N ALA A 78 11.24 -12.55 -2.36
CA ALA A 78 11.11 -13.00 -3.74
C ALA A 78 12.46 -12.96 -4.50
N GLN A 79 13.25 -11.90 -4.31
CA GLN A 79 14.61 -11.80 -4.85
C GLN A 79 15.52 -12.92 -4.32
N LYS A 80 15.43 -13.26 -3.03
CA LYS A 80 16.19 -14.36 -2.43
C LYS A 80 15.83 -15.73 -3.05
N PHE A 81 14.60 -15.89 -3.51
CA PHE A 81 14.14 -17.06 -4.26
C PHE A 81 14.50 -17.00 -5.76
N GLY A 82 15.28 -16.01 -6.20
CA GLY A 82 15.71 -15.85 -7.59
C GLY A 82 14.67 -15.20 -8.49
N VAL A 83 13.53 -14.72 -7.94
CA VAL A 83 12.54 -13.98 -8.72
C VAL A 83 13.12 -12.61 -9.08
N SER A 84 13.22 -12.31 -10.37
CA SER A 84 13.86 -11.09 -10.87
C SER A 84 13.19 -10.59 -12.16
N GLY A 85 13.61 -9.42 -12.63
CA GLY A 85 13.01 -8.76 -13.78
C GLY A 85 11.51 -8.51 -13.58
N TYR A 86 10.70 -8.65 -14.62
CA TYR A 86 9.26 -8.41 -14.54
C TYR A 86 8.50 -9.39 -13.64
N TRP A 87 9.06 -10.58 -13.38
CA TRP A 87 8.40 -11.58 -12.53
C TRP A 87 8.23 -11.10 -11.09
N ILE A 88 9.08 -10.16 -10.63
CA ILE A 88 9.00 -9.58 -9.28
C ILE A 88 7.69 -8.82 -9.04
N LEU A 89 7.01 -8.38 -10.10
CA LEU A 89 5.73 -7.67 -10.00
C LEU A 89 4.59 -8.57 -9.52
N ILE A 90 4.69 -9.89 -9.71
CA ILE A 90 3.66 -10.85 -9.28
C ILE A 90 3.63 -10.97 -7.74
N PRO A 91 4.75 -11.27 -7.04
CA PRO A 91 4.77 -11.22 -5.58
C PRO A 91 4.52 -9.80 -5.03
N ALA A 92 4.96 -8.75 -5.71
CA ALA A 92 4.61 -7.37 -5.34
C ALA A 92 3.08 -7.16 -5.30
N PHE A 93 2.38 -7.60 -6.35
CA PHE A 93 0.92 -7.56 -6.41
C PHE A 93 0.27 -8.50 -5.38
N ALA A 94 0.86 -9.66 -5.11
CA ALA A 94 0.39 -10.57 -4.06
C ALA A 94 0.42 -9.92 -2.67
N ALA A 95 1.48 -9.18 -2.34
CA ALA A 95 1.56 -8.43 -1.08
C ALA A 95 0.50 -7.33 -0.96
N ILE A 96 0.24 -6.61 -2.06
CA ILE A 96 -0.81 -5.59 -2.11
C ILE A 96 -2.20 -6.22 -1.92
N THR A 97 -2.49 -7.31 -2.63
CA THR A 97 -3.78 -8.02 -2.51
C THR A 97 -3.97 -8.65 -1.14
N GLY A 98 -2.91 -9.16 -0.51
CA GLY A 98 -2.90 -9.60 0.89
C GLY A 98 -3.27 -8.46 1.83
N HIS A 99 -2.76 -7.25 1.61
CA HIS A 99 -3.14 -6.11 2.43
C HIS A 99 -4.56 -5.62 2.18
N TRP A 100 -5.08 -5.68 0.95
CA TRP A 100 -6.48 -5.32 0.64
C TRP A 100 -7.47 -6.31 1.24
N LYS A 101 -7.14 -7.61 1.16
CA LYS A 101 -8.00 -8.72 1.57
C LYS A 101 -7.20 -9.69 2.43
N SER A 102 -6.89 -9.24 3.64
CA SER A 102 -6.14 -10.04 4.59
C SER A 102 -6.96 -11.23 5.08
N ILE A 103 -6.37 -12.42 5.01
CA ILE A 103 -6.93 -13.64 5.57
C ILE A 103 -7.12 -13.56 7.09
N PHE A 104 -6.31 -12.72 7.78
CA PHE A 104 -6.34 -12.59 9.24
C PHE A 104 -7.44 -11.66 9.75
N THR A 105 -8.10 -10.90 8.88
CA THR A 105 -9.14 -9.92 9.23
C THR A 105 -10.45 -10.14 8.46
N ASN A 106 -10.73 -11.39 8.09
CA ASN A 106 -11.91 -11.81 7.32
C ASN A 106 -12.01 -11.06 5.98
N PHE A 107 -10.89 -10.98 5.25
CA PHE A 107 -10.76 -10.33 3.94
C PHE A 107 -11.10 -8.84 3.93
N ARG A 108 -10.90 -8.16 5.05
CA ARG A 108 -10.95 -6.69 5.19
C ARG A 108 -9.54 -6.13 5.35
N GLY A 109 -9.25 -4.99 4.76
CA GLY A 109 -7.88 -4.48 4.67
C GLY A 109 -7.75 -2.97 4.58
N GLY A 110 -6.57 -2.52 4.16
CA GLY A 110 -6.27 -1.10 3.92
C GLY A 110 -6.23 -0.74 2.43
N ASP A 111 -5.78 0.49 2.14
CA ASP A 111 -5.74 1.05 0.77
C ASP A 111 -4.53 0.58 -0.05
N GLY A 112 -3.46 0.09 0.59
CA GLY A 112 -2.25 -0.43 -0.06
C GLY A 112 -1.20 0.61 -0.43
N LEU A 113 -1.42 1.90 -0.13
CA LEU A 113 -0.49 2.97 -0.52
C LEU A 113 0.87 2.84 0.16
N ILE A 114 0.88 2.57 1.47
CA ILE A 114 2.13 2.42 2.22
C ILE A 114 2.87 1.14 1.82
N VAL A 115 2.14 0.07 1.52
CA VAL A 115 2.70 -1.21 1.06
C VAL A 115 3.40 -1.04 -0.28
N LEU A 116 2.74 -0.35 -1.21
CA LEU A 116 3.31 0.03 -2.50
C LEU A 116 4.59 0.88 -2.31
N GLY A 117 4.58 1.81 -1.36
CA GLY A 117 5.78 2.58 -1.03
C GLY A 117 6.96 1.71 -0.59
N GLY A 118 6.71 0.72 0.27
CA GLY A 118 7.73 -0.26 0.66
C GLY A 118 8.24 -1.11 -0.51
N ILE A 119 7.34 -1.53 -1.41
CA ILE A 119 7.70 -2.25 -2.64
C ILE A 119 8.61 -1.38 -3.52
N ILE A 120 8.28 -0.10 -3.72
CA ILE A 120 9.09 0.84 -4.51
C ILE A 120 10.48 1.01 -3.89
N VAL A 121 10.58 1.17 -2.57
CA VAL A 121 11.87 1.27 -1.88
C VAL A 121 12.72 0.02 -2.08
N ALA A 122 12.13 -1.17 -2.02
CA ALA A 122 12.89 -2.41 -2.20
C ALA A 122 13.26 -2.74 -3.65
N LEU A 123 12.55 -2.17 -4.63
CA LEU A 123 12.84 -2.39 -6.06
C LEU A 123 13.85 -1.41 -6.64
N PHE A 124 13.94 -0.19 -6.09
CA PHE A 124 14.71 0.92 -6.67
C PHE A 124 15.66 1.59 -5.66
N ASP A 125 15.93 0.94 -4.53
CA ASP A 125 16.85 1.38 -3.48
C ASP A 125 16.74 2.88 -3.17
N VAL A 126 17.83 3.63 -3.38
CA VAL A 126 17.93 5.07 -3.09
C VAL A 126 16.93 5.88 -3.92
N LEU A 127 16.73 5.53 -5.20
CA LEU A 127 15.77 6.24 -6.06
C LEU A 127 14.33 6.03 -5.56
N GLY A 128 14.02 4.82 -5.11
CA GLY A 128 12.74 4.51 -4.47
C GLY A 128 12.50 5.36 -3.22
N VAL A 129 13.51 5.50 -2.36
CA VAL A 129 13.42 6.36 -1.15
C VAL A 129 13.19 7.82 -1.52
N ILE A 130 13.91 8.36 -2.50
CA ILE A 130 13.74 9.75 -2.98
C ILE A 130 12.32 9.96 -3.49
N SER A 131 11.82 9.07 -4.34
CA SER A 131 10.48 9.18 -4.93
C SER A 131 9.36 9.10 -3.89
N ILE A 132 9.48 8.21 -2.90
CA ILE A 132 8.50 8.11 -1.80
C ILE A 132 8.58 9.32 -0.87
N THR A 133 9.78 9.85 -0.61
CA THR A 133 9.95 11.08 0.17
C THR A 133 9.29 12.26 -0.54
N PHE A 134 9.51 12.38 -1.86
CA PHE A 134 8.86 13.41 -2.66
C PHE A 134 7.32 13.28 -2.65
N ALA A 135 6.80 12.08 -2.84
CA ALA A 135 5.37 11.79 -2.71
C ALA A 135 4.82 12.19 -1.33
N MET A 136 5.56 11.91 -0.26
CA MET A 136 5.20 12.26 1.11
C MET A 136 5.15 13.78 1.33
N ILE A 137 6.12 14.53 0.81
CA ILE A 137 6.13 16.00 0.89
C ILE A 137 4.87 16.58 0.20
N ILE A 138 4.53 16.08 -0.99
CA ILE A 138 3.32 16.50 -1.71
C ILE A 138 2.05 16.13 -0.93
N ALA A 139 1.99 14.92 -0.34
CA ALA A 139 0.85 14.49 0.47
C ALA A 139 0.66 15.39 1.70
N LEU A 140 1.74 15.77 2.38
CA LEU A 140 1.72 16.65 3.56
C LEU A 140 1.33 18.09 3.19
N GLY A 141 1.86 18.63 2.09
CA GLY A 141 1.48 19.97 1.60
C GLY A 141 0.04 20.04 1.08
N GLY A 142 -0.46 18.95 0.49
CA GLY A 142 -1.77 18.85 -0.12
C GLY A 142 -2.92 18.47 0.81
N GLN A 143 -2.75 18.41 2.13
CA GLN A 143 -3.76 17.88 3.06
C GLN A 143 -5.14 18.57 2.99
N LYS A 144 -5.19 19.82 2.54
CA LYS A 144 -6.43 20.60 2.36
C LYS A 144 -7.15 20.31 1.03
N LEU A 145 -6.52 19.60 0.10
CA LEU A 145 -7.06 19.31 -1.22
C LEU A 145 -7.76 17.95 -1.23
N PHE A 146 -8.93 17.89 -1.86
CA PHE A 146 -9.69 16.66 -2.07
C PHE A 146 -8.91 15.57 -2.83
N TYR A 147 -7.86 15.95 -3.56
CA TYR A 147 -7.05 15.07 -4.42
C TYR A 147 -5.64 14.78 -3.89
N SER A 148 -5.37 14.99 -2.60
CA SER A 148 -4.03 14.81 -2.01
C SER A 148 -3.40 13.44 -2.33
N SER A 149 -4.15 12.35 -2.20
CA SER A 149 -3.66 11.00 -2.52
C SER A 149 -3.34 10.82 -4.00
N LEU A 150 -4.18 11.35 -4.91
CA LEU A 150 -3.94 11.31 -6.35
C LEU A 150 -2.65 12.05 -6.71
N MET A 151 -2.49 13.27 -6.20
CA MET A 151 -1.32 14.10 -6.47
C MET A 151 -0.03 13.46 -5.95
N SER A 152 -0.07 12.87 -4.74
CA SER A 152 1.11 12.22 -4.15
C SER A 152 1.57 11.00 -4.95
N ILE A 153 0.64 10.17 -5.45
CA ILE A 153 0.98 8.99 -6.26
C ILE A 153 1.56 9.44 -7.59
N VAL A 154 0.89 10.35 -8.29
CA VAL A 154 1.37 10.86 -9.59
C VAL A 154 2.76 11.49 -9.44
N ALA A 155 2.95 12.34 -8.44
CA ALA A 155 4.26 12.95 -8.17
C ALA A 155 5.34 11.91 -7.86
N GLY A 156 5.03 10.95 -6.98
CA GLY A 156 5.95 9.87 -6.62
C GLY A 156 6.36 9.02 -7.81
N THR A 157 5.39 8.48 -8.54
CA THR A 157 5.67 7.60 -9.69
C THR A 157 6.33 8.33 -10.84
N SER A 158 5.93 9.58 -11.13
CA SER A 158 6.58 10.37 -12.17
C SER A 158 8.02 10.68 -11.82
N SER A 159 8.30 11.04 -10.55
CA SER A 159 9.68 11.24 -10.09
C SER A 159 10.51 9.97 -10.23
N LEU A 160 9.94 8.80 -9.91
CA LEU A 160 10.63 7.52 -10.02
C LEU A 160 11.00 7.20 -11.47
N VAL A 161 10.04 7.36 -12.39
CA VAL A 161 10.27 7.12 -13.82
C VAL A 161 11.35 8.05 -14.37
N VAL A 162 11.31 9.34 -14.01
CA VAL A 162 12.33 10.31 -14.44
C VAL A 162 13.71 9.97 -13.88
N LEU A 163 13.81 9.66 -12.59
CA LEU A 163 15.07 9.28 -11.97
C LEU A 163 15.66 8.01 -12.60
N CYS A 164 14.84 6.97 -12.81
CA CYS A 164 15.31 5.74 -13.46
C CYS A 164 15.71 5.97 -14.92
N ALA A 165 15.05 6.91 -15.62
CA ALA A 165 15.45 7.25 -17.00
C ALA A 165 16.83 7.91 -17.09
N ILE A 166 17.27 8.60 -16.02
CA ILE A 166 18.53 9.34 -15.97
C ILE A 166 19.66 8.46 -15.43
N PHE A 167 19.40 7.67 -14.39
CA PHE A 167 20.45 7.01 -13.60
C PHE A 167 20.52 5.48 -13.76
N GLU A 168 19.50 4.84 -14.32
CA GLU A 168 19.40 3.37 -14.32
C GLU A 168 19.42 2.77 -15.73
N ASP A 169 19.62 1.46 -15.77
CA ASP A 169 19.62 0.70 -17.01
C ASP A 169 18.22 0.55 -17.63
N THR A 170 18.17 0.07 -18.88
CA THR A 170 16.90 -0.07 -19.62
C THR A 170 15.92 -1.03 -18.94
N LEU A 171 16.40 -2.07 -18.24
CA LEU A 171 15.52 -3.01 -17.55
C LEU A 171 14.85 -2.35 -16.35
N THR A 172 15.61 -1.67 -15.50
CA THR A 172 15.10 -0.99 -14.30
C THR A 172 14.17 0.16 -14.66
N PHE A 173 14.50 0.92 -15.71
CA PHE A 173 13.60 1.94 -16.26
C PHE A 173 12.24 1.36 -16.70
N LYS A 174 12.24 0.24 -17.43
CA LYS A 174 10.99 -0.43 -17.83
C LYS A 174 10.22 -1.01 -16.64
N LEU A 175 10.94 -1.46 -15.61
CA LEU A 175 10.32 -1.89 -14.36
C LEU A 175 9.63 -0.71 -13.64
N ALA A 176 10.24 0.48 -13.63
CA ALA A 176 9.63 1.70 -13.08
C ALA A 176 8.33 2.07 -13.81
N ILE A 177 8.30 1.97 -15.14
CA ILE A 177 7.07 2.17 -15.93
C ILE A 177 6.00 1.14 -15.54
N SER A 178 6.39 -0.12 -15.34
CA SER A 178 5.46 -1.19 -14.95
C SER A 178 4.87 -0.94 -13.55
N VAL A 179 5.63 -0.33 -12.65
CA VAL A 179 5.18 0.08 -11.32
C VAL A 179 4.16 1.22 -11.39
N VAL A 180 4.15 2.06 -12.44
CA VAL A 180 3.08 3.04 -12.65
C VAL A 180 1.73 2.34 -12.78
N VAL A 181 1.67 1.24 -13.55
CA VAL A 181 0.42 0.46 -13.71
C VAL A 181 -0.05 -0.10 -12.36
N LEU A 182 0.88 -0.68 -11.59
CA LEU A 182 0.58 -1.18 -10.24
C LEU A 182 0.08 -0.05 -9.31
N SER A 183 0.69 1.12 -9.40
CA SER A 183 0.32 2.31 -8.62
C SER A 183 -1.06 2.83 -9.01
N THR A 184 -1.41 2.82 -10.29
CA THR A 184 -2.75 3.17 -10.76
C THR A 184 -3.80 2.18 -10.24
N MET A 185 -3.50 0.87 -10.21
CA MET A 185 -4.40 -0.12 -9.62
C MET A 185 -4.65 0.14 -8.13
N VAL A 186 -3.59 0.45 -7.37
CA VAL A 186 -3.68 0.82 -5.95
C VAL A 186 -4.51 2.09 -5.74
N LEU A 187 -4.28 3.11 -6.55
CA LEU A 187 -5.06 4.35 -6.50
C LEU A 187 -6.55 4.09 -6.78
N ILE A 188 -6.89 3.33 -7.82
CA ILE A 188 -8.28 3.00 -8.15
C ILE A 188 -8.93 2.23 -6.99
N HIS A 189 -8.21 1.29 -6.38
CA HIS A 189 -8.70 0.56 -5.21
C HIS A 189 -8.97 1.52 -4.04
N ALA A 190 -8.03 2.40 -3.71
CA ALA A 190 -8.15 3.39 -2.63
C ALA A 190 -9.36 4.32 -2.87
N LEU A 191 -9.51 4.85 -4.08
CA LEU A 191 -10.63 5.72 -4.46
C LEU A 191 -11.98 5.01 -4.38
N LYS A 192 -12.08 3.76 -4.87
CA LYS A 192 -13.30 2.95 -4.76
C LYS A 192 -13.65 2.64 -3.31
N GLY A 193 -12.65 2.34 -2.48
CA GLY A 193 -12.82 2.14 -1.04
C GLY A 193 -13.41 3.37 -0.36
N HIS A 194 -12.85 4.55 -0.64
CA HIS A 194 -13.35 5.82 -0.07
C HIS A 194 -14.77 6.16 -0.58
N SER A 195 -15.04 5.96 -1.88
CA SER A 195 -16.34 6.30 -2.49
C SER A 195 -17.48 5.41 -1.99
N LYS A 196 -17.29 4.08 -1.95
CA LYS A 196 -18.32 3.14 -1.50
C LYS A 196 -18.79 3.44 -0.07
N ARG A 197 -17.90 3.93 0.80
CA ARG A 197 -18.20 4.17 2.21
C ARG A 197 -18.76 5.57 2.50
N ASN A 198 -18.41 6.57 1.70
CA ASN A 198 -19.10 7.87 1.75
C ASN A 198 -20.58 7.74 1.38
N LYS A 199 -20.93 6.85 0.45
CA LYS A 199 -22.33 6.57 0.08
C LYS A 199 -23.12 5.80 1.14
N SER A 200 -22.46 5.13 2.08
CA SER A 200 -23.11 4.38 3.16
C SER A 200 -23.33 5.21 4.44
N LYS A 201 -22.90 6.48 4.47
CA LYS A 201 -23.25 7.39 5.58
C LYS A 201 -24.68 7.91 5.36
N PRO A 202 -25.54 7.95 6.40
CA PRO A 202 -26.87 8.54 6.25
C PRO A 202 -26.73 9.98 5.77
N SER A 203 -27.48 10.33 4.73
CA SER A 203 -27.49 11.67 4.13
C SER A 203 -28.15 12.73 5.01
N ASP A 204 -28.85 12.30 6.06
CA ASP A 204 -29.58 13.16 6.98
C ASP A 204 -28.70 13.62 8.16
N PRO A 205 -28.51 14.93 8.38
CA PRO A 205 -27.76 15.48 9.51
C PRO A 205 -28.28 15.02 10.89
N GLN A 206 -29.58 14.74 11.04
CA GLN A 206 -30.16 14.30 12.32
C GLN A 206 -29.76 12.87 12.67
N LEU A 207 -29.75 11.97 11.68
CA LEU A 207 -29.28 10.59 11.84
C LEU A 207 -27.76 10.53 12.09
N GLN A 208 -27.00 11.54 11.67
CA GLN A 208 -25.57 11.63 11.97
C GLN A 208 -25.30 12.05 13.42
N SER A 209 -26.15 12.90 14.02
CA SER A 209 -26.03 13.24 15.44
C SER A 209 -26.43 12.07 16.36
N GLU A 210 -27.45 11.29 15.98
CA GLU A 210 -27.88 10.11 16.75
C GLU A 210 -26.88 8.96 16.69
N ALA A 211 -26.17 8.78 15.57
CA ALA A 211 -25.13 7.76 15.44
C ALA A 211 -23.82 8.10 16.18
N GLN A 212 -23.65 9.34 16.65
CA GLN A 212 -22.49 9.78 17.42
C GLN A 212 -22.72 9.73 18.94
N THR A 213 -23.97 9.59 19.38
CA THR A 213 -24.36 9.53 20.79
C THR A 213 -24.57 8.10 21.32
N LEU A 214 -24.44 7.07 20.46
CA LEU A 214 -24.44 5.64 20.81
C LEU A 214 -23.02 5.05 20.79
#